data_AF-A0A3C0ICA9-F1
#
_entry.id   AF-A0A3C0ICA9-F1
#
_cell.length_a   1.000
_cell.length_b   1.000
_cell.length_c   1.000
_cell.angle_alpha   90.00
_cell.angle_beta   90.00
_cell.angle_gamma   90.00
#
_symmetry.space_group_name_H-M   'P 1'
#
loop_
_entity.id
_entity.type
_entity.pdbx_description
1 polymer ?
#
loop_
_entity_poly.entity_id
_entity_poly.type
_entity_poly.pdbx_seq_one_letter_code
_entity_poly.pdbx_strand_id
1 'polypeptide(L)' 'MIDENKIVLDKTIDIENEVTPFGKRWGGQTVTLTEADIENLKNGKLIGVDIQNEYIIYLQFKNK' A
#
# COMPACT_ATOMS: atom_id res chain seq x y z
N MET A 1 -5.21 -17.02 5.66
CA MET A 1 -4.82 -17.00 4.24
C MET A 1 -3.81 -15.89 4.11
N ILE A 2 -2.54 -16.22 3.91
CA ILE A 2 -1.53 -15.22 3.59
C ILE A 2 -1.86 -14.81 2.16
N ASP A 3 -2.30 -13.57 1.98
CA ASP A 3 -2.41 -12.98 0.66
C ASP A 3 -0.98 -12.79 0.15
N GLU A 4 -0.60 -13.47 -0.92
CA GLU A 4 0.75 -13.43 -1.50
C GLU A 4 1.18 -12.00 -1.88
N ASN A 5 0.23 -11.08 -2.02
CA ASN A 5 0.45 -9.69 -2.36
C ASN A 5 0.34 -8.74 -1.15
N LYS A 6 0.05 -9.25 0.06
CA LYS A 6 -0.22 -8.40 1.23
C LYS A 6 0.28 -9.00 2.54
N ILE A 7 1.07 -8.21 3.26
CA ILE A 7 1.51 -8.49 4.63
C ILE A 7 1.14 -7.30 5.54
N VAL A 8 0.84 -7.57 6.81
CA VAL A 8 0.64 -6.54 7.84
C VAL A 8 1.98 -6.34 8.54
N LEU A 9 2.44 -5.09 8.62
CA LEU A 9 3.71 -4.70 9.24
C LEU A 9 3.45 -3.58 10.24
N ASP A 10 4.24 -3.54 11.32
CA ASP A 10 4.18 -2.45 12.30
C ASP A 10 4.95 -1.20 11.85
N LYS A 11 5.92 -1.36 10.95
CA LYS A 11 6.77 -0.29 10.41
C LYS A 11 7.21 -0.61 8.98
N THR A 12 7.71 0.41 8.29
CA THR A 12 8.36 0.24 7.00
C THR A 12 9.62 -0.62 7.12
N ILE A 13 9.89 -1.41 6.07
CA ILE A 13 11.10 -2.23 5.94
C ILE A 13 12.12 -1.45 5.11
N ASP A 14 13.40 -1.52 5.50
CA ASP A 14 14.49 -1.05 4.64
C ASP A 14 14.69 -2.02 3.48
N ILE A 15 13.99 -1.75 2.38
CA ILE A 15 13.94 -2.64 1.22
C ILE A 15 15.27 -2.78 0.47
N GLU A 16 16.23 -1.87 0.69
CA GLU A 16 17.53 -1.92 0.02
C GLU A 16 18.49 -2.87 0.74
N ASN A 17 18.36 -2.96 2.07
CA ASN A 17 19.30 -3.69 2.93
C ASN A 17 18.69 -4.95 3.55
N GLU A 18 17.37 -5.14 3.51
CA GLU A 18 16.69 -6.30 4.11
C GLU A 18 15.98 -7.19 3.08
N VAL A 19 15.89 -8.49 3.39
CA VAL A 19 15.09 -9.43 2.61
C VAL A 19 13.61 -9.18 2.91
N THR A 20 12.87 -8.69 1.92
CA THR A 20 11.44 -8.48 2.09
C THR A 20 10.66 -9.79 1.92
N PRO A 21 9.46 -9.92 2.54
CA PRO A 21 8.54 -11.03 2.29
C PRO A 21 8.12 -11.21 0.82
N PHE A 22 8.36 -10.20 -0.02
CA PHE A 22 8.02 -10.17 -1.44
C PHE A 22 9.25 -10.35 -2.35
N GLY A 23 10.35 -10.88 -1.82
CA GLY A 23 11.62 -11.05 -2.51
C GLY A 23 12.48 -9.77 -2.54
N LYS A 24 13.53 -9.76 -3.37
CA LYS A 24 14.40 -8.58 -3.53
C LYS A 24 13.64 -7.46 -4.23
N ARG A 25 13.71 -6.25 -3.66
CA ARG A 25 13.15 -5.03 -4.24
C ARG A 25 14.25 -3.99 -4.41
N TRP A 26 14.04 -3.08 -5.36
CA TRP A 26 15.03 -2.05 -5.75
C TRP A 26 14.45 -0.64 -5.63
N GLY A 27 13.23 -0.53 -5.11
CA GLY A 27 12.50 0.72 -4.98
C GLY A 27 11.20 0.50 -4.21
N GLY A 28 10.79 1.53 -3.49
CA GLY A 28 9.61 1.51 -2.63
C GLY A 28 9.23 2.91 -2.23
N GLN A 29 7.94 3.11 -2.02
CA GLN A 29 7.36 4.40 -1.69
C GLN A 29 6.34 4.20 -0.57
N THR A 30 6.36 5.09 0.41
CA THR A 30 5.31 5.17 1.42
C THR A 30 4.31 6.24 1.02
N VAL A 31 3.03 5.89 1.06
CA VAL A 31 1.93 6.82 0.84
C VAL A 31 1.15 6.91 2.15
N THR A 32 1.06 8.11 2.70
CA THR A 32 0.36 8.35 3.96
C THR A 32 -1.10 8.64 3.69
N LEU A 33 -1.99 7.90 4.36
CA LEU A 33 -3.43 8.17 4.34
C LEU A 33 -3.81 9.02 5.55
N THR A 34 -4.61 10.05 5.32
CA THR A 34 -5.20 10.88 6.37
C THR A 34 -6.49 10.26 6.92
N GLU A 35 -7.03 10.79 8.01
CA GLU A 35 -8.35 10.36 8.52
C GLU A 35 -9.47 10.55 7.49
N ALA A 36 -9.45 11.67 6.76
CA ALA A 36 -10.41 11.94 5.69
C ALA A 36 -10.31 10.93 4.54
N ASP A 37 -9.10 10.46 4.23
CA ASP A 37 -8.89 9.39 3.25
C ASP A 37 -9.54 8.08 3.70
N ILE A 38 -9.33 7.73 4.98
CA ILE A 38 -9.95 6.54 5.59
C ILE A 38 -11.48 6.64 5.59
N GLU A 39 -12.04 7.81 5.90
CA GLU A 39 -13.49 8.03 5.84
C GLU A 39 -14.05 7.91 4.41
N ASN A 40 -13.36 8.50 3.43
CA ASN A 40 -13.75 8.38 2.02
C ASN A 40 -13.75 6.91 1.57
N LEU A 41 -12.72 6.15 1.93
CA LEU A 41 -12.63 4.72 1.66
C LEU A 41 -13.79 3.95 2.32
N LYS A 42 -14.08 4.19 3.60
CA LYS A 42 -15.22 3.57 4.32
C LYS A 42 -16.57 3.89 3.68
N ASN A 43 -16.70 5.08 3.08
CA ASN A 43 -17.89 5.52 2.34
C ASN A 43 -17.95 4.98 0.89
N GLY A 44 -17.06 4.05 0.52
CA GLY A 44 -17.07 3.37 -0.78
C GLY A 44 -16.38 4.12 -1.91
N LYS A 45 -15.71 5.24 -1.62
CA LYS A 45 -14.85 5.91 -2.61
C LYS A 45 -13.52 5.16 -2.77
N LEU A 46 -12.78 5.49 -3.83
CA LEU A 46 -11.43 5.01 -4.10
C LEU A 46 -10.41 6.13 -3.90
N ILE A 47 -9.18 5.75 -3.57
CA ILE A 47 -8.02 6.65 -3.62
C ILE A 47 -7.12 6.20 -4.76
N GLY A 48 -6.86 7.09 -5.72
CA GLY A 48 -5.85 6.87 -6.75
C GLY A 48 -4.51 7.42 -6.29
N VAL A 49 -3.46 6.60 -6.40
CA VAL A 49 -2.08 6.96 -6.08
C VAL A 49 -1.25 6.86 -7.35
N ASP A 50 -0.74 7.99 -7.84
CA ASP A 50 0.22 8.00 -8.94
C ASP A 50 1.59 7.52 -8.45
N ILE A 51 2.15 6.53 -9.15
CA ILE A 51 3.48 6.01 -8.88
C ILE A 51 4.41 6.49 -9.99
N GLN A 52 5.09 7.60 -9.70
CA GLN A 52 6.16 8.16 -10.53
C GLN A 52 5.76 8.35 -12.01
N ASN A 53 4.49 8.68 -12.29
CA ASN A 53 3.95 8.80 -13.63
C ASN A 53 4.09 7.53 -14.51
N GLU A 54 4.29 6.35 -13.90
CA GLU A 54 4.35 5.07 -14.60
C GLU A 54 3.00 4.35 -14.57
N TYR A 55 2.34 4.33 -13.41
CA TYR A 55 1.03 3.71 -13.23
C TYR A 55 0.31 4.27 -12.00
N ILE A 56 -1.00 3.98 -11.90
CA ILE A 56 -1.84 4.38 -10.76
C ILE A 56 -2.25 3.14 -9.95
N ILE A 57 -2.07 3.19 -8.64
CA ILE A 57 -2.63 2.22 -7.69
C ILE A 57 -3.96 2.77 -7.17
N TYR A 58 -5.03 1.97 -7.25
CA TYR A 58 -6.32 2.31 -6.63
C TYR A 58 -6.49 1.54 -5.32
N LEU A 59 -6.63 2.28 -4.22
CA LEU A 59 -6.99 1.72 -2.93
C LEU A 59 -8.51 1.72 -2.79
N GLN A 60 -9.06 0.56 -2.47
CA GLN A 60 -10.47 0.37 -2.16
C GLN A 60 -10.59 -0.30 -0.79
N PHE A 61 -11.51 0.20 0.03
CA PHE A 61 -11.89 -0.49 1.25
C PHE A 61 -13.07 -1.41 0.98
N LYS A 62 -12.89 -2.70 1.26
CA LYS A 62 -13.93 -3.72 1.18
C LYS A 62 -14.19 -4.24 2.58
N ASN A 63 -15.39 -3.99 3.10
CA ASN A 63 -15.86 -4.69 4.28
C ASN A 63 -16.01 -6.19 3.95
N LYS A 64 -15.46 -7.04 4.82
CA LYS A 64 -15.56 -8.50 4.69
C LYS A 64 -16.99 -8.97 4.84
#